data_AF-A0A1Q7H937-F1
#
_entry.id   AF-A0A1Q7H937-F1
#
_cell.length_a   1.000
_cell.length_b   1.000
_cell.length_c   1.000
_cell.angle_alpha   90.00
_cell.angle_beta   90.00
_cell.angle_gamma   90.00
#
_symmetry.space_group_name_H-M   'P 1'
#
loop_
_entity.id
_entity.type
_entity.pdbx_description
1 polymer ?
#
loop_
_entity_poly.entity_id
_entity_poly.type
_entity_poly.pdbx_seq_one_letter_code
_entity_poly.pdbx_strand_id
1 'polypeptide(L)'
;MLFGGTVFGLFAGMYYWWPKMTGRLLGERLGKLHFWLMFVGMNLAFFPMHIIGLLGMPRRIYTYAPELGVAKLNLVSTVGAFLIGASILVFLINVWRTRKRGKVAGNDPWGGATLEWTIPSPPPPHNFDVIPTVASRLPRWSMTQLTAIPEGAELGKPHAPAGSWWPLVAACGLPVLALAPLTHTLWVAFLGAAILVTGIYRWAFEPFEV
;
A
#
# COMPACT_ATOMS: atom_id res chain seq x y z
N MET A 1 16.35 -4.02 9.14
CA MET A 1 14.99 -4.50 9.48
C MET A 1 13.92 -3.90 8.57
N LEU A 2 13.85 -2.56 8.39
CA LEU A 2 12.81 -1.92 7.57
C LEU A 2 12.70 -2.45 6.13
N PHE A 3 13.82 -2.57 5.41
CA PHE A 3 13.77 -3.03 4.01
C PHE A 3 13.35 -4.51 3.93
N GLY A 4 14.13 -5.41 4.55
CA GLY A 4 13.86 -6.85 4.51
C GLY A 4 12.54 -7.29 5.14
N GLY A 5 11.99 -6.54 6.10
CA GLY A 5 10.71 -6.83 6.73
C GLY A 5 9.56 -6.07 6.07
N THR A 6 9.56 -4.75 6.22
CA THR A 6 8.42 -3.91 5.82
C THR A 6 8.24 -3.86 4.31
N VAL A 7 9.30 -3.66 3.52
CA VAL A 7 9.17 -3.55 2.06
C VAL A 7 8.74 -4.89 1.45
N PHE A 8 9.34 -6.00 1.88
CA PHE A 8 8.90 -7.33 1.46
C PHE A 8 7.46 -7.63 1.90
N GLY A 9 7.07 -7.25 3.11
CA GLY A 9 5.70 -7.39 3.61
C GLY A 9 4.69 -6.56 2.79
N LEU A 10 5.04 -5.33 2.41
CA LEU A 10 4.22 -4.50 1.54
C LEU A 10 4.02 -5.16 0.17
N PHE A 11 5.08 -5.68 -0.45
CA PHE A 11 4.95 -6.40 -1.71
C PHE A 11 4.16 -7.70 -1.56
N ALA A 12 4.38 -8.47 -0.50
CA ALA A 12 3.60 -9.67 -0.22
C ALA A 12 2.09 -9.34 -0.12
N GLY A 13 1.74 -8.29 0.63
CA GLY A 13 0.37 -7.79 0.72
C GLY A 13 -0.17 -7.32 -0.62
N MET A 14 0.62 -6.58 -1.40
CA MET A 14 0.22 -6.17 -2.75
C MET A 14 -0.08 -7.37 -3.63
N TYR A 15 0.80 -8.38 -3.75
CA TYR A 15 0.52 -9.56 -4.56
C TYR A 15 -0.68 -10.38 -4.05
N TYR A 16 -0.86 -10.45 -2.73
CA TYR A 16 -1.96 -11.19 -2.11
C TYR A 16 -3.32 -10.51 -2.34
N TRP A 17 -3.45 -9.21 -2.06
CA TRP A 17 -4.72 -8.48 -2.18
C TRP A 17 -4.93 -7.79 -3.53
N TRP A 18 -3.96 -7.81 -4.46
CA TRP A 18 -4.14 -7.26 -5.82
C TRP A 18 -5.43 -7.72 -6.51
N PRO A 19 -5.78 -9.03 -6.47
CA PRO A 19 -6.98 -9.52 -7.11
C PRO A 19 -8.25 -8.95 -6.47
N LYS A 20 -8.25 -8.77 -5.14
CA LYS A 20 -9.37 -8.19 -4.40
C LYS A 20 -9.57 -6.71 -4.71
N MET A 21 -8.49 -5.95 -4.90
CA MET A 21 -8.57 -4.53 -5.23
C MET A 21 -8.92 -4.27 -6.72
N THR A 22 -8.44 -5.12 -7.63
CA THR A 22 -8.48 -4.82 -9.09
C THR A 22 -9.31 -5.79 -9.92
N GLY A 23 -9.76 -6.92 -9.34
CA GLY A 23 -10.46 -7.98 -10.05
C GLY A 23 -9.60 -8.78 -11.02
N ARG A 24 -8.27 -8.62 -11.01
CA ARG A 24 -7.34 -9.33 -11.90
C ARG A 24 -6.13 -9.88 -11.16
N LEU A 25 -5.58 -10.98 -11.67
CA LEU A 25 -4.35 -11.58 -11.13
C LEU A 25 -3.10 -10.94 -11.75
N LEU A 26 -2.08 -10.70 -10.93
CA LEU A 26 -0.73 -10.36 -11.39
C LEU A 26 -0.07 -11.59 -12.05
N GLY A 27 0.87 -11.35 -12.96
CA GLY A 27 1.59 -12.42 -13.65
C GLY A 27 2.62 -13.07 -12.75
N GLU A 28 2.48 -14.38 -12.50
CA GLU A 28 3.33 -15.14 -11.59
C GLU A 28 4.82 -15.14 -12.00
N ARG A 29 5.11 -15.24 -13.30
CA ARG A 29 6.49 -15.22 -13.82
C ARG A 29 7.20 -13.91 -13.51
N LEU A 30 6.52 -12.77 -13.74
CA LEU A 30 7.06 -11.45 -13.41
C LEU A 30 7.08 -11.21 -11.89
N GLY A 31 6.14 -11.79 -11.14
CA GLY A 31 6.14 -11.79 -9.68
C GLY A 31 7.38 -12.44 -9.09
N LYS A 32 7.71 -13.66 -9.54
CA LYS A 32 8.93 -14.37 -9.13
C LYS A 32 10.20 -13.64 -9.53
N LEU A 33 10.23 -13.08 -10.76
CA LEU A 33 11.37 -12.28 -11.21
C LEU A 33 11.59 -11.05 -10.33
N HIS A 34 10.52 -10.30 -10.04
CA HIS A 34 10.57 -9.17 -9.14
C HIS A 34 11.07 -9.57 -7.75
N PHE A 35 10.54 -10.65 -7.17
CA PHE A 35 10.99 -11.16 -5.88
C PHE A 35 12.49 -11.47 -5.86
N TRP A 36 12.99 -12.22 -6.83
CA TRP A 36 14.42 -12.61 -6.86
C TRP A 36 15.34 -11.42 -7.10
N LEU A 37 14.99 -10.50 -7.99
CA LEU A 37 15.77 -9.28 -8.21
C LEU A 37 15.82 -8.42 -6.95
N MET A 38 14.68 -8.26 -6.26
CA MET A 38 14.60 -7.51 -5.01
C MET A 38 15.41 -8.19 -3.90
N PHE A 39 15.29 -9.51 -3.74
CA PHE A 39 15.98 -10.29 -2.71
C PHE A 39 17.51 -10.27 -2.91
N VAL A 40 17.97 -10.57 -4.11
CA VAL A 40 19.41 -10.52 -4.44
C VAL A 40 19.93 -9.09 -4.36
N GLY A 41 19.19 -8.12 -4.92
CA GLY A 41 19.55 -6.71 -4.88
C GLY A 41 19.68 -6.18 -3.44
N MET A 42 18.74 -6.53 -2.55
CA MET A 42 18.81 -6.19 -1.13
C MET A 42 20.06 -6.74 -0.47
N ASN A 43 20.38 -8.02 -0.66
CA ASN A 43 21.56 -8.62 -0.05
C ASN A 43 22.84 -7.97 -0.59
N LEU A 44 22.94 -7.76 -1.91
CA LEU A 44 24.10 -7.09 -2.51
C LEU A 44 24.23 -5.64 -2.08
N ALA A 45 23.12 -4.92 -1.89
CA ALA A 45 23.13 -3.52 -1.46
C ALA A 45 23.52 -3.37 0.01
N PHE A 46 23.00 -4.21 0.90
CA PHE A 46 23.12 -3.97 2.34
C PHE A 46 24.15 -4.87 3.03
N PHE A 47 24.43 -6.06 2.53
CA PHE A 47 25.41 -6.95 3.18
C PHE A 47 26.84 -6.39 3.14
N PRO A 48 27.37 -5.88 2.00
CA PRO A 48 28.70 -5.27 1.97
C PRO A 48 28.84 -4.08 2.92
N MET A 49 27.75 -3.34 3.17
CA MET A 49 27.73 -2.20 4.09
C MET A 49 28.05 -2.59 5.53
N HIS A 50 27.79 -3.84 5.95
CA HIS A 50 28.19 -4.33 7.27
C HIS A 50 29.72 -4.42 7.35
N ILE A 51 30.36 -4.94 6.29
CA ILE A 51 31.82 -5.07 6.21
C ILE A 51 32.47 -3.68 6.09
N ILE A 52 31.94 -2.81 5.23
CA ILE A 52 32.39 -1.43 5.07
C ILE A 52 32.34 -0.66 6.40
N GLY A 53 31.27 -0.85 7.18
CA GLY A 53 31.15 -0.25 8.51
C GLY A 53 32.20 -0.77 9.49
N LEU A 54 32.50 -2.07 9.46
CA LEU A 54 33.57 -2.68 10.27
C LEU A 54 34.97 -2.20 9.86
N LEU A 55 35.17 -1.87 8.58
CA LEU A 55 36.40 -1.27 8.06
C LEU A 55 36.53 0.23 8.39
N GLY A 56 35.56 0.81 9.10
CA GLY A 56 35.66 2.17 9.65
C GLY A 56 35.18 3.29 8.71
N MET A 57 34.48 2.98 7.62
CA MET A 57 33.88 4.02 6.77
C MET A 57 32.71 4.73 7.51
N PRO A 58 32.79 6.04 7.76
CA PRO A 58 31.71 6.75 8.44
C PRO A 58 30.49 6.92 7.53
N ARG A 59 29.30 7.02 8.14
CA ARG A 59 28.05 7.33 7.43
C ARG A 59 28.01 8.79 6.97
N ARG A 60 27.18 9.08 5.95
CA ARG A 60 26.90 10.44 5.45
C ARG A 60 28.12 11.16 4.85
N ILE A 61 29.04 10.42 4.25
CA ILE A 61 30.13 10.96 3.44
C ILE A 61 29.81 10.74 1.96
N TYR A 62 30.13 11.73 1.13
CA TYR A 62 29.90 11.64 -0.33
C TYR A 62 31.07 10.98 -1.08
N THR A 63 32.25 10.90 -0.44
CA THR A 63 33.46 10.30 -1.01
C THR A 63 34.25 9.57 0.09
N TYR A 64 35.12 8.65 -0.32
CA TYR A 64 35.98 7.87 0.57
C TYR A 64 37.41 7.85 0.05
N ALA A 65 38.37 7.83 0.97
CA ALA A 65 39.79 7.80 0.65
C ALA A 65 40.17 6.46 -0.01
N PRO A 66 40.94 6.44 -1.11
CA PRO A 66 41.35 5.20 -1.79
C PRO A 66 42.06 4.20 -0.88
N GLU A 67 42.81 4.69 0.10
CA GLU A 67 43.61 3.92 1.06
C GLU A 67 42.73 3.04 1.97
N LEU A 68 41.45 3.38 2.13
CA LEU A 68 40.50 2.63 2.95
C LEU A 68 40.12 1.27 2.31
N GLY A 69 40.40 1.06 1.02
CA GLY A 69 40.18 -0.23 0.35
C GLY A 69 38.71 -0.65 0.15
N VAL A 70 37.75 0.20 0.52
CA VAL A 70 36.29 -0.10 0.46
C VAL A 70 35.67 0.11 -0.92
N ALA A 71 36.44 0.52 -1.92
CA ALA A 71 35.92 0.89 -3.24
C ALA A 71 35.14 -0.25 -3.92
N LYS A 72 35.68 -1.48 -3.89
CA LYS A 72 35.02 -2.65 -4.48
C LYS A 72 33.71 -3.01 -3.77
N LEU A 73 33.69 -2.92 -2.44
CA LEU A 73 32.50 -3.21 -1.64
C LEU A 73 31.40 -2.17 -1.89
N ASN A 74 31.77 -0.88 -1.99
CA ASN A 74 30.82 0.18 -2.36
C ASN A 74 30.28 0.01 -3.78
N LEU A 75 31.10 -0.45 -4.73
CA LEU A 75 30.65 -0.75 -6.08
C LEU A 75 29.61 -1.90 -6.08
N VAL A 76 29.87 -2.99 -5.35
CA VAL A 76 28.91 -4.10 -5.21
C VAL A 76 27.61 -3.62 -4.57
N SER A 77 27.70 -2.80 -3.52
CA SER A 77 26.54 -2.16 -2.88
C SER A 77 25.73 -1.33 -3.88
N THR A 78 26.40 -0.58 -4.74
CA THR A 78 25.77 0.26 -5.77
C THR A 78 25.06 -0.59 -6.82
N VAL A 79 25.68 -1.67 -7.29
CA VAL A 79 25.04 -2.64 -8.20
C VAL A 79 23.79 -3.24 -7.57
N GLY A 80 23.84 -3.61 -6.28
CA GLY A 80 22.68 -4.07 -5.53
C GLY A 80 21.53 -3.05 -5.51
N ALA A 81 21.84 -1.76 -5.32
CA ALA A 81 20.85 -0.69 -5.35
C ALA A 81 20.19 -0.54 -6.74
N PHE A 82 20.96 -0.64 -7.82
CA PHE A 82 20.40 -0.64 -9.18
C PHE A 82 19.53 -1.87 -9.45
N LEU A 83 19.89 -3.05 -8.93
CA LEU A 83 19.06 -4.26 -9.03
C LEU A 83 17.72 -4.10 -8.31
N ILE A 84 17.71 -3.45 -7.14
CA ILE A 84 16.46 -3.08 -6.46
C ILE A 84 15.63 -2.16 -7.36
N GLY A 85 16.22 -1.12 -7.94
CA GLY A 85 15.53 -0.22 -8.88
C GLY A 85 14.92 -0.97 -10.07
N ALA A 86 15.69 -1.88 -10.68
CA ALA A 86 15.21 -2.74 -11.76
C ALA A 86 14.05 -3.64 -11.33
N SER A 87 14.08 -4.16 -10.10
CA SER A 87 13.00 -4.99 -9.56
C SER A 87 11.67 -4.22 -9.48
N ILE A 88 11.71 -2.95 -9.06
CA ILE A 88 10.52 -2.06 -9.04
C ILE A 88 9.96 -1.86 -10.44
N LEU A 89 10.83 -1.68 -11.45
CA LEU A 89 10.39 -1.58 -12.85
C LEU A 89 9.69 -2.87 -13.31
N VAL A 90 10.21 -4.05 -12.95
CA VAL A 90 9.55 -5.33 -13.25
C VAL A 90 8.17 -5.42 -12.61
N PHE A 91 8.00 -4.95 -11.37
CA PHE A 91 6.71 -4.87 -10.71
C PHE A 91 5.74 -3.96 -11.47
N LEU A 92 6.16 -2.74 -11.82
CA LEU A 92 5.34 -1.78 -12.57
C LEU A 92 4.93 -2.32 -13.95
N ILE A 93 5.84 -2.99 -14.65
CA ILE A 93 5.55 -3.67 -15.92
C ILE A 93 4.50 -4.76 -15.73
N ASN A 94 4.59 -5.53 -14.64
CA ASN A 94 3.61 -6.56 -14.32
C ASN A 94 2.20 -5.97 -14.11
N VAL A 95 2.11 -4.93 -13.30
CA VAL A 95 0.87 -4.17 -13.05
C VAL A 95 0.28 -3.64 -14.36
N TRP A 96 1.08 -2.94 -15.16
CA TRP A 96 0.62 -2.36 -16.42
C TRP A 96 0.13 -3.43 -17.42
N ARG A 97 0.87 -4.54 -17.56
CA ARG A 97 0.51 -5.65 -18.46
C ARG A 97 -0.78 -6.34 -18.03
N THR A 98 -0.93 -6.60 -16.74
CA THR A 98 -2.07 -7.36 -16.21
C THR A 98 -3.34 -6.53 -16.03
N ARG A 99 -3.22 -5.19 -15.95
CA ARG A 99 -4.39 -4.29 -15.91
C ARG A 99 -5.40 -4.55 -17.03
N LYS A 100 -4.92 -4.81 -18.26
CA LYS A 100 -5.79 -5.09 -19.42
C LYS A 100 -5.84 -6.57 -19.81
N ARG A 101 -4.72 -7.29 -19.66
CA ARG A 101 -4.57 -8.67 -20.17
C ARG A 101 -4.47 -9.74 -19.07
N GLY A 102 -4.60 -9.35 -17.80
CA GLY A 102 -4.52 -10.26 -16.67
C GLY A 102 -5.74 -11.17 -16.58
N LYS A 103 -5.53 -12.40 -16.08
CA LYS A 103 -6.63 -13.34 -15.80
C LYS A 103 -7.61 -12.71 -14.81
N VAL A 104 -8.90 -12.79 -15.11
CA VAL A 104 -9.96 -12.31 -14.20
C VAL A 104 -9.87 -13.11 -12.91
N ALA A 105 -9.88 -12.41 -11.79
CA ALA A 105 -9.88 -13.02 -10.48
C ALA A 105 -11.31 -13.47 -10.14
N GLY A 106 -11.46 -14.70 -9.64
CA GLY A 106 -12.68 -15.08 -8.94
C GLY A 106 -12.78 -14.39 -7.58
N ASN A 107 -13.83 -14.71 -6.82
CA ASN A 107 -14.01 -14.21 -5.46
C ASN A 107 -12.83 -14.60 -4.57
N ASP A 108 -12.28 -15.81 -4.80
CA ASP A 108 -11.16 -16.38 -4.06
C ASP A 108 -10.16 -17.11 -4.96
N PRO A 109 -9.11 -16.42 -5.41
CA PRO A 109 -8.05 -17.04 -6.20
C PRO A 109 -7.07 -17.87 -5.35
N TRP A 110 -7.10 -17.76 -4.02
CA TRP A 110 -6.07 -18.35 -3.14
C TRP A 110 -6.58 -19.47 -2.23
N GLY A 111 -7.89 -19.69 -2.17
CA GLY A 111 -8.47 -20.57 -1.15
C GLY A 111 -8.42 -19.93 0.24
N GLY A 112 -8.54 -18.60 0.36
CA GLY A 112 -8.35 -17.86 1.61
C GLY A 112 -9.32 -18.28 2.73
N ALA A 113 -8.90 -18.12 3.98
CA ALA A 113 -9.68 -18.55 5.15
C ALA A 113 -10.60 -17.46 5.74
N THR A 114 -10.38 -16.22 5.34
CA THR A 114 -10.96 -15.00 5.92
C THR A 114 -12.11 -14.44 5.07
N LEU A 115 -12.90 -13.53 5.65
CA LEU A 115 -14.17 -13.07 5.08
C LEU A 115 -14.02 -12.29 3.77
N GLU A 116 -12.92 -11.56 3.57
CA GLU A 116 -12.71 -10.75 2.38
C GLU A 116 -12.77 -11.58 1.09
N TRP A 117 -12.46 -12.88 1.16
CA TRP A 117 -12.49 -13.77 0.01
C TRP A 117 -13.92 -14.27 -0.30
N THR A 118 -14.87 -14.15 0.63
CA THR A 118 -16.26 -14.62 0.45
C THR A 118 -17.07 -13.74 -0.49
N ILE A 119 -16.65 -12.48 -0.67
CA ILE A 119 -17.33 -11.48 -1.52
C ILE A 119 -16.65 -11.34 -2.89
N PRO A 120 -17.30 -10.69 -3.87
CA PRO A 120 -16.72 -10.43 -5.19
C PRO A 120 -15.36 -9.72 -5.17
N SER A 121 -14.66 -9.77 -6.31
CA SER A 121 -13.38 -9.11 -6.55
C SER A 121 -13.48 -8.24 -7.82
N PRO A 122 -13.55 -6.89 -7.73
CA PRO A 122 -13.55 -6.07 -6.52
C PRO A 122 -14.85 -6.16 -5.71
N PRO A 123 -14.81 -5.81 -4.40
CA PRO A 123 -15.99 -5.82 -3.55
C PRO A 123 -17.02 -4.75 -3.96
N PRO A 124 -18.32 -4.99 -3.75
CA PRO A 124 -19.35 -3.98 -3.95
C PRO A 124 -19.24 -2.87 -2.88
N PRO A 125 -19.85 -1.67 -3.09
CA PRO A 125 -19.72 -0.54 -2.16
C PRO A 125 -20.16 -0.84 -0.72
N HIS A 126 -21.13 -1.73 -0.54
CA HIS A 126 -21.65 -2.16 0.75
C HIS A 126 -20.95 -3.41 1.32
N ASN A 127 -19.92 -3.93 0.65
CA ASN A 127 -19.16 -5.14 0.96
C ASN A 127 -19.99 -6.44 1.00
N PHE A 128 -20.84 -6.61 2.01
CA PHE A 128 -21.62 -7.82 2.26
C PHE A 128 -23.11 -7.54 2.13
N ASP A 129 -23.85 -8.40 1.41
CA ASP A 129 -25.31 -8.29 1.31
C ASP A 129 -26.00 -8.59 2.66
N VAL A 130 -25.42 -9.49 3.46
CA VAL A 130 -25.85 -9.83 4.82
C VAL A 130 -24.64 -9.80 5.75
N ILE A 131 -24.81 -9.25 6.95
CA ILE A 131 -23.75 -9.23 7.97
C ILE A 131 -23.42 -10.68 8.37
N PRO A 132 -22.18 -11.16 8.16
CA PRO A 132 -21.84 -12.56 8.43
C PRO A 132 -21.65 -12.80 9.93
N THR A 133 -22.24 -13.89 10.43
CA THR A 133 -21.99 -14.36 11.81
C THR A 133 -20.67 -15.14 11.86
N VAL A 134 -19.70 -14.65 12.64
CA VAL A 134 -18.37 -15.27 12.75
C VAL A 134 -18.34 -16.25 13.94
N ALA A 135 -18.28 -17.55 13.64
CA ALA A 135 -18.21 -18.61 14.66
C ALA A 135 -16.79 -19.16 14.89
N SER A 136 -15.81 -18.82 14.03
CA SER A 136 -14.44 -19.31 14.14
C SER A 136 -13.43 -18.26 13.66
N ARG A 137 -12.14 -18.47 14.01
CA ARG A 137 -11.02 -17.63 13.53
C ARG A 137 -10.83 -17.70 12.01
N LEU A 138 -11.23 -18.82 11.39
CA LEU A 138 -11.07 -19.09 9.96
C LEU A 138 -12.47 -19.26 9.33
N PRO A 139 -13.26 -18.18 9.31
CA PRO A 139 -14.69 -18.26 9.10
C PRO A 139 -15.04 -18.96 7.79
N ARG A 140 -14.32 -18.69 6.70
CA ARG A 140 -14.62 -19.30 5.40
C ARG A 140 -14.33 -20.81 5.35
N TRP A 141 -13.28 -21.27 6.02
CA TRP A 141 -12.95 -22.70 6.05
C TRP A 141 -13.81 -23.49 7.03
N SER A 142 -14.35 -22.83 8.06
CA SER A 142 -15.23 -23.46 9.05
C SER A 142 -16.72 -23.35 8.73
N MET A 143 -17.12 -22.41 7.86
CA MET A 143 -18.52 -22.28 7.43
C MET A 143 -18.87 -23.40 6.47
N THR A 144 -19.61 -24.41 6.95
CA THR A 144 -20.21 -25.46 6.10
C THR A 144 -21.18 -24.85 5.07
N GLN A 145 -21.79 -23.70 5.39
CA GLN A 145 -22.48 -22.81 4.46
C GLN A 145 -22.34 -21.38 4.99
N LEU A 146 -21.90 -20.42 4.15
CA LEU A 146 -22.32 -19.03 4.34
C LEU A 146 -23.84 -19.11 4.46
N THR A 147 -24.43 -18.68 5.58
CA THR A 147 -25.89 -18.71 5.75
C THR A 147 -26.50 -18.17 4.47
N ALA A 148 -27.09 -19.07 3.67
CA ALA A 148 -27.72 -18.69 2.43
C ALA A 148 -28.76 -17.65 2.83
N ILE A 149 -28.79 -16.52 2.12
CA ILE A 149 -29.81 -15.51 2.34
C ILE A 149 -31.15 -16.27 2.26
N PRO A 150 -31.96 -16.31 3.34
CA PRO A 150 -33.22 -17.01 3.30
C PRO A 150 -34.01 -16.51 2.09
N GLU A 151 -34.50 -17.43 1.27
CA GLU A 151 -35.23 -17.08 0.05
C GLU A 151 -36.45 -16.22 0.44
N GLY A 152 -36.46 -14.95 0.04
CA GLY A 152 -37.48 -13.97 0.44
C GLY A 152 -37.13 -13.07 1.63
N ALA A 153 -35.89 -13.10 2.15
CA ALA A 153 -35.46 -12.12 3.15
C ALA A 153 -35.46 -10.70 2.54
N GLU A 154 -36.28 -9.80 3.09
CA GLU A 154 -36.22 -8.38 2.75
C GLU A 154 -34.93 -7.78 3.30
N LEU A 155 -33.91 -7.68 2.45
CA LEU A 155 -32.70 -6.95 2.77
C LEU A 155 -33.03 -5.46 2.81
N GLY A 156 -33.02 -4.88 4.00
CA GLY A 156 -33.07 -3.44 4.15
C GLY A 156 -31.98 -2.79 3.29
N LYS A 157 -32.28 -1.63 2.68
CA LYS A 157 -31.30 -0.93 1.84
C LYS A 157 -30.03 -0.66 2.66
N PRO A 158 -28.84 -1.15 2.22
CA PRO A 158 -27.60 -0.88 2.94
C PRO A 158 -27.37 0.63 3.06
N HIS A 159 -27.15 1.11 4.27
CA HIS A 159 -26.80 2.51 4.49
C HIS A 159 -25.33 2.72 4.14
N ALA A 160 -25.06 3.39 3.02
CA ALA A 160 -23.73 3.84 2.66
C ALA A 160 -23.60 5.34 2.96
N PRO A 161 -22.50 5.79 3.58
CA PRO A 161 -22.27 7.22 3.78
C PRO A 161 -22.15 7.92 2.42
N ALA A 162 -22.71 9.13 2.32
CA ALA A 162 -22.55 9.97 1.14
C ALA A 162 -21.09 10.43 1.00
N GLY A 163 -20.66 10.71 -0.23
CA GLY A 163 -19.34 11.29 -0.49
C GLY A 163 -19.29 12.76 -0.05
N SER A 164 -18.24 13.14 0.66
CA SER A 164 -17.98 14.52 1.10
C SER A 164 -16.63 15.01 0.58
N TRP A 165 -16.59 16.25 0.11
CA TRP A 165 -15.38 16.92 -0.36
C TRP A 165 -14.74 17.81 0.71
N TRP A 166 -15.44 18.08 1.81
CA TRP A 166 -14.94 18.91 2.91
C TRP A 166 -13.72 18.34 3.65
N PRO A 167 -13.57 17.01 3.84
CA PRO A 167 -12.33 16.43 4.37
C PRO A 167 -11.11 16.79 3.54
N LEU A 168 -11.26 16.82 2.20
CA LEU A 168 -10.18 17.17 1.29
C LEU A 168 -9.81 18.66 1.43
N VAL A 169 -10.80 19.54 1.51
CA VAL A 169 -10.59 20.98 1.72
C VAL A 169 -9.91 21.25 3.05
N ALA A 170 -10.38 20.63 4.14
CA ALA A 170 -9.75 20.72 5.44
C ALA A 170 -8.28 20.25 5.39
N ALA A 171 -8.02 19.11 4.74
CA ALA A 171 -6.68 18.57 4.57
C ALA A 171 -5.76 19.53 3.79
N CYS A 172 -6.27 20.26 2.79
CA CYS A 172 -5.50 21.28 2.06
C CYS A 172 -5.05 22.47 2.92
N GLY A 173 -5.74 22.77 4.03
CA GLY A 173 -5.34 23.83 4.96
C GLY A 173 -4.04 23.51 5.71
N LEU A 174 -3.78 22.24 6.01
CA LEU A 174 -2.59 21.78 6.76
C LEU A 174 -1.26 22.05 6.05
N PRO A 175 -1.04 21.70 4.76
CA PRO A 175 0.20 22.02 4.08
C PRO A 175 0.38 23.54 3.93
N VAL A 176 -0.69 24.31 3.72
CA VAL A 176 -0.62 25.77 3.67
C VAL A 176 -0.18 26.33 5.03
N LEU A 177 -0.74 25.83 6.14
CA LEU A 177 -0.27 26.17 7.49
C LEU A 177 1.20 25.84 7.70
N ALA A 178 1.65 24.67 7.24
CA ALA A 178 3.03 24.23 7.36
C ALA A 178 4.02 25.09 6.56
N LEU A 179 3.58 25.79 5.51
CA LEU A 179 4.41 26.72 4.75
C LEU A 179 4.77 28.00 5.51
N ALA A 180 3.94 28.42 6.47
CA ALA A 180 4.16 29.66 7.20
C ALA A 180 5.47 29.69 8.01
N PRO A 181 5.82 28.68 8.84
CA PRO A 181 7.12 28.65 9.51
C PRO A 181 8.29 28.47 8.53
N LEU A 182 8.09 27.81 7.38
CA LEU A 182 9.13 27.61 6.36
C LEU A 182 9.47 28.90 5.60
N THR A 183 8.47 29.75 5.37
CA THR A 183 8.60 30.98 4.59
C THR A 183 8.68 32.22 5.48
N HIS A 184 8.66 32.05 6.80
CA HIS A 184 8.58 33.13 7.79
C HIS A 184 7.44 34.13 7.51
N THR A 185 6.36 33.65 6.89
CA THR A 185 5.29 34.51 6.37
C THR A 185 3.97 34.22 7.11
N LEU A 186 3.62 35.08 8.06
CA LEU A 186 2.46 34.87 8.94
C LEU A 186 1.11 34.88 8.22
N TRP A 187 0.95 35.65 7.13
CA TRP A 187 -0.33 35.69 6.39
C TRP A 187 -0.69 34.33 5.76
N VAL A 188 0.31 33.52 5.39
CA VAL A 188 0.12 32.16 4.89
C VAL A 188 -0.46 31.25 5.98
N ALA A 189 -0.11 31.49 7.26
CA ALA A 189 -0.70 30.75 8.38
C ALA A 189 -2.19 31.08 8.53
N PHE A 190 -2.56 32.36 8.44
CA PHE A 190 -3.96 32.78 8.52
C PHE A 190 -4.77 32.21 7.36
N LEU A 191 -4.21 32.18 6.14
CA LEU A 191 -4.87 31.55 4.99
C LEU A 191 -5.09 30.05 5.21
N GLY A 192 -4.06 29.31 5.63
CA GLY A 192 -4.17 27.87 5.89
C GLY A 192 -5.14 27.55 7.03
N ALA A 193 -5.13 28.36 8.11
CA ALA A 193 -6.09 28.26 9.21
C ALA A 193 -7.52 28.51 8.73
N ALA A 194 -7.73 29.54 7.92
CA ALA A 194 -9.05 29.85 7.37
C ALA A 194 -9.59 28.70 6.52
N ILE A 195 -8.75 28.10 5.65
CA ILE A 195 -9.13 26.94 4.83
C ILE A 195 -9.49 25.74 5.72
N LEU A 196 -8.65 25.43 6.71
CA LEU A 196 -8.85 24.31 7.63
C LEU A 196 -10.14 24.48 8.44
N VAL A 197 -10.31 25.63 9.10
CA VAL A 197 -11.47 25.92 9.94
C VAL A 197 -12.76 25.93 9.11
N THR A 198 -12.74 26.53 7.92
CA THR A 198 -13.90 26.52 7.02
C THR A 198 -14.25 25.10 6.57
N GLY A 199 -13.25 24.29 6.21
CA GLY A 199 -13.43 22.90 5.82
C GLY A 199 -14.04 22.07 6.95
N ILE A 200 -13.51 22.18 8.17
CA ILE A 200 -14.05 21.47 9.35
C ILE A 200 -15.46 21.94 9.70
N TYR A 201 -15.69 23.25 9.72
CA TYR A 201 -17.00 23.82 10.03
C TYR A 201 -18.05 23.30 9.05
N ARG A 202 -17.77 23.40 7.75
CA ARG A 202 -18.70 22.95 6.72
C ARG A 202 -18.89 21.43 6.71
N TRP A 203 -17.83 20.67 6.98
CA TRP A 203 -17.95 19.22 7.15
C TRP A 203 -18.86 18.85 8.33
N ALA A 204 -18.75 19.56 9.45
CA ALA A 204 -19.55 19.30 10.64
C ALA A 204 -21.05 19.58 10.42
N PHE A 205 -21.37 20.56 9.58
CA PHE A 205 -22.77 20.94 9.28
C PHE A 205 -23.34 20.29 8.02
N GLU A 206 -22.54 19.57 7.24
CA GLU A 206 -22.97 18.88 6.02
C GLU A 206 -24.21 17.97 6.20
N PRO A 207 -24.38 17.22 7.31
CA PRO A 207 -25.58 16.40 7.51
C PRO A 207 -26.89 17.19 7.64
N PHE A 208 -26.82 18.50 7.89
CA PHE A 208 -27.98 19.38 8.05
C PHE A 208 -28.27 20.23 6.81
N GLU A 209 -27.38 20.21 5.81
CA GLU A 209 -27.53 20.94 4.54
C GLU A 209 -28.23 20.10 3.45
N VAL A 210 -28.50 18.81 3.71
CA VAL A 210 -29.19 17.84 2.82
C VAL A 210 -30.62 17.61 3.28
#